data_AF-A0A4U8WBA6-F1
#
_entry.id   AF-A0A4U8WBA6-F1
#
_cell.length_a   1.000
_cell.length_b   1.000
_cell.length_c   1.000
_cell.angle_alpha   90.00
_cell.angle_beta   90.00
_cell.angle_gamma   90.00
#
_symmetry.space_group_name_H-M   'P 1'
#
loop_
_entity.id
_entity.type
_entity.pdbx_description
1 polymer ?
#
loop_
_entity_poly.entity_id
_entity_poly.type
_entity_poly.pdbx_seq_one_letter_code
_entity_poly.pdbx_strand_id
1 'polypeptide(L)'
;MLFFFLISCSKEENTFKFNFSNYIINISLKKNHQFLREYQRYLTITSTDGTKLSSIELKEDIGTGANSYLFEKANDYILIDCDGNWYSINKKNGAINLLGNFFGKKLPDNYLGTFVIDGNKIIFKKQQNLNLKDIYVFGGE
;
A
#
# COMPACT_ATOMS: atom_id res chain seq x y z
N MET A 1 -23.60 -2.08 -41.92
CA MET A 1 -23.14 -1.03 -40.99
C MET A 1 -22.75 -1.73 -39.70
N LEU A 2 -21.45 -1.91 -39.47
CA LEU A 2 -20.91 -2.70 -38.36
C LEU A 2 -20.65 -1.75 -37.17
N PHE A 3 -21.43 -1.87 -36.10
CA PHE A 3 -21.22 -1.10 -34.87
C PHE A 3 -20.13 -1.78 -34.03
N PHE A 4 -18.93 -1.20 -34.00
CA PHE A 4 -17.92 -1.52 -32.98
C PHE A 4 -18.29 -0.81 -31.68
N PHE A 5 -18.88 -1.54 -30.73
CA PHE A 5 -18.91 -1.11 -29.33
C PHE A 5 -17.50 -1.29 -28.76
N LEU A 6 -16.72 -0.20 -28.71
CA LEU A 6 -15.55 -0.12 -27.83
C LEU A 6 -16.07 -0.01 -26.40
N ILE A 7 -16.26 -1.15 -25.75
CA ILE A 7 -16.46 -1.21 -24.30
C ILE A 7 -15.12 -0.78 -23.70
N SER A 8 -15.03 0.50 -23.33
CA SER A 8 -13.97 1.00 -22.47
C SER A 8 -14.10 0.26 -21.15
N CYS A 9 -13.32 -0.81 -21.00
CA CYS A 9 -13.24 -1.56 -19.77
C CYS A 9 -12.43 -0.71 -18.78
N SER A 10 -13.11 0.14 -18.02
CA SER A 10 -12.51 0.75 -16.83
C SER A 10 -12.20 -0.39 -15.87
N LYS A 11 -10.94 -0.86 -15.85
CA LYS A 11 -10.45 -1.78 -14.83
C LYS A 11 -10.74 -1.14 -13.48
N GLU A 12 -11.65 -1.73 -12.71
CA GLU A 12 -11.84 -1.35 -11.31
C GLU A 12 -10.54 -1.68 -10.57
N GLU A 13 -9.71 -0.66 -10.34
CA GLU A 13 -8.57 -0.79 -9.45
C GLU A 13 -9.11 -0.88 -8.02
N ASN A 14 -8.86 -2.01 -7.37
CA ASN A 14 -9.25 -2.19 -5.99
C ASN A 14 -8.27 -1.41 -5.10
N THR A 15 -8.74 -0.26 -4.62
CA THR A 15 -7.94 0.70 -3.87
C THR A 15 -8.56 1.01 -2.53
N PHE A 16 -7.72 1.31 -1.53
CA PHE A 16 -8.15 1.95 -0.30
C PHE A 16 -7.55 3.35 -0.21
N LYS A 17 -8.29 4.30 0.38
CA LYS A 17 -7.90 5.69 0.53
C LYS A 17 -7.81 6.14 1.98
N PHE A 18 -6.64 6.60 2.42
CA PHE A 18 -6.45 7.25 3.72
C PHE A 18 -6.22 8.75 3.51
N ASN A 19 -7.14 9.58 4.02
CA ASN A 19 -7.17 11.02 3.73
C ASN A 19 -6.35 11.84 4.74
N PHE A 20 -5.51 12.73 4.21
CA PHE A 20 -4.89 13.83 4.93
C PHE A 20 -5.39 15.15 4.35
N SER A 21 -5.05 16.28 5.00
CA SER A 21 -5.58 17.59 4.58
C SER A 21 -5.26 17.95 3.12
N ASN A 22 -4.12 17.48 2.59
CA ASN A 22 -3.60 17.90 1.28
C ASN A 22 -3.42 16.75 0.28
N TYR A 23 -3.45 15.49 0.73
CA TYR A 23 -3.29 14.33 -0.14
C TYR A 23 -3.89 13.08 0.50
N ILE A 24 -3.91 12.02 -0.28
CA ILE A 24 -4.48 10.72 0.04
C ILE A 24 -3.39 9.68 -0.15
N ILE A 25 -3.19 8.81 0.84
CA ILE A 25 -2.32 7.64 0.75
C ILE A 25 -3.17 6.44 0.32
N ASN A 26 -2.77 5.80 -0.79
CA ASN A 26 -3.47 4.67 -1.38
C ASN A 26 -2.55 3.49 -1.58
N ILE A 27 -3.08 2.27 -1.44
CA ILE A 27 -2.48 1.08 -2.05
C ILE A 27 -3.44 0.56 -3.11
N SER A 28 -2.93 0.29 -4.29
CA SER A 28 -3.67 -0.34 -5.39
C SER A 28 -3.15 -1.73 -5.70
N LEU A 29 -4.07 -2.59 -6.13
CA LEU A 29 -3.78 -3.94 -6.60
C LEU A 29 -3.96 -4.02 -8.11
N LYS A 30 -2.95 -4.57 -8.78
CA LYS A 30 -3.04 -4.94 -10.19
C LYS A 30 -2.79 -6.44 -10.33
N LYS A 31 -3.78 -7.14 -10.86
CA LYS A 31 -3.71 -8.59 -11.04
C LYS A 31 -2.53 -8.96 -11.95
N ASN A 32 -1.64 -9.81 -11.46
CA ASN A 32 -0.44 -10.23 -12.19
C ASN A 32 -0.71 -11.48 -13.07
N HIS A 33 -1.53 -12.40 -12.56
CA HIS A 33 -1.87 -13.64 -13.26
C HIS A 33 -3.39 -13.82 -13.42
N GLN A 34 -3.85 -14.40 -14.53
CA GLN A 34 -5.30 -14.50 -14.83
C GLN A 34 -6.06 -15.37 -13.82
N PHE A 35 -5.43 -16.44 -13.33
CA PHE A 35 -6.09 -17.45 -12.50
C PHE A 35 -5.60 -17.49 -11.06
N LEU A 36 -4.37 -17.05 -10.80
CA LEU A 36 -3.79 -17.09 -9.47
C LEU A 36 -4.18 -15.81 -8.72
N ARG A 37 -4.25 -15.91 -7.40
CA ARG A 37 -4.52 -14.78 -6.51
C ARG A 37 -3.24 -13.99 -6.28
N GLU A 38 -2.64 -13.51 -7.37
CA GLU A 38 -1.36 -12.81 -7.34
C GLU A 38 -1.54 -11.37 -7.81
N TYR A 39 -0.96 -10.44 -7.06
CA TYR A 39 -1.16 -9.01 -7.28
C TYR A 39 0.14 -8.22 -7.15
N GLN A 40 0.44 -7.46 -8.20
CA GLN A 40 1.34 -6.31 -8.10
C GLN A 40 0.69 -5.27 -7.18
N ARG A 41 1.50 -4.68 -6.31
CA ARG A 41 1.07 -3.73 -5.29
C ARG A 41 1.76 -2.40 -5.51
N TYR A 42 1.00 -1.31 -5.44
CA TYR A 42 1.55 0.03 -5.60
C TYR A 42 1.11 0.93 -4.46
N LEU A 43 2.08 1.52 -3.75
CA LEU A 43 1.83 2.67 -2.89
C LEU A 43 1.72 3.90 -3.80
N THR A 44 0.59 4.60 -3.73
CA THR A 44 0.31 5.78 -4.53
C THR A 44 -0.14 6.93 -3.65
N ILE A 45 0.44 8.10 -3.88
CA ILE A 45 0.05 9.36 -3.25
C ILE A 45 -0.67 10.21 -4.27
N THR A 46 -1.87 10.65 -3.90
CA THR A 46 -2.74 11.43 -4.77
C THR A 46 -3.13 12.71 -4.05
N SER A 47 -3.03 13.86 -4.70
CA SER A 47 -3.61 15.10 -4.20
C SER A 47 -5.13 14.95 -4.01
N THR A 48 -5.73 15.79 -3.17
CA THR A 48 -7.18 15.77 -2.91
C THR A 48 -8.02 16.04 -4.16
N ASP A 49 -7.46 16.73 -5.16
CA ASP A 49 -8.06 16.95 -6.49
C ASP A 49 -7.99 15.72 -7.43
N GLY A 50 -7.34 14.64 -7.01
CA GLY A 50 -7.17 13.42 -7.80
C GLY A 50 -5.85 13.36 -8.59
N THR A 51 -5.01 14.40 -8.56
CA THR A 51 -3.72 14.40 -9.25
C THR A 51 -2.74 13.43 -8.59
N LYS A 52 -2.14 12.50 -9.35
CA LYS A 52 -1.11 11.58 -8.85
C LYS A 52 0.19 12.35 -8.55
N LEU A 53 0.63 12.37 -7.30
CA LEU A 53 1.84 13.05 -6.84
C LEU A 53 3.07 12.14 -6.86
N SER A 54 2.92 10.91 -6.41
CA SER A 54 4.01 9.93 -6.33
C SER A 54 3.48 8.50 -6.35
N SER A 55 4.30 7.54 -6.77
CA SER A 55 3.98 6.12 -6.69
C SER A 55 5.22 5.28 -6.74
N ILE A 56 5.19 4.19 -5.97
CA ILE A 56 6.25 3.18 -5.93
C ILE A 56 5.62 1.79 -5.90
N GLU A 57 6.31 0.84 -6.52
CA GLU A 57 5.96 -0.57 -6.43
C GLU A 57 6.36 -1.11 -5.06
N LEU A 58 5.46 -1.88 -4.46
CA LEU A 58 5.65 -2.61 -3.21
C LEU A 58 5.93 -4.09 -3.53
N LYS A 59 6.28 -4.88 -2.52
CA LYS A 59 6.45 -6.32 -2.69
C LYS A 59 5.16 -6.95 -3.20
N GLU A 60 5.26 -7.79 -4.23
CA GLU A 60 4.12 -8.52 -4.79
C GLU A 60 3.42 -9.41 -3.75
N ASP A 61 2.10 -9.51 -3.81
CA ASP A 61 1.35 -10.55 -3.12
C ASP A 61 1.31 -11.83 -3.95
N ILE A 62 1.95 -12.90 -3.45
CA ILE A 62 1.95 -14.23 -4.08
C ILE A 62 0.76 -15.09 -3.62
N GLY A 63 -0.34 -14.46 -3.20
CA GLY A 63 -1.57 -15.11 -2.76
C GLY A 63 -1.61 -15.53 -1.29
N THR A 64 -0.60 -15.16 -0.50
CA THR A 64 -0.54 -15.44 0.94
C THR A 64 -1.01 -14.27 1.82
N GLY A 65 -1.22 -13.08 1.24
CA GLY A 65 -1.67 -11.89 1.95
C GLY A 65 -0.52 -10.97 2.36
N ALA A 66 -0.03 -10.20 1.40
CA ALA A 66 0.99 -9.17 1.63
C ALA A 66 0.40 -7.86 2.20
N ASN A 67 0.61 -7.61 3.49
CA ASN A 67 0.11 -6.41 4.18
C ASN A 67 1.15 -5.29 4.26
N SER A 68 0.69 -4.04 4.35
CA SER A 68 1.56 -2.89 4.69
C SER A 68 1.04 -2.16 5.93
N TYR A 69 1.95 -1.61 6.72
CA TYR A 69 1.69 -1.05 8.04
C TYR A 69 2.04 0.42 8.07
N LEU A 70 1.10 1.26 8.47
CA LEU A 70 1.27 2.71 8.50
C LEU A 70 1.51 3.20 9.92
N PHE A 71 2.52 4.04 10.07
CA PHE A 71 2.90 4.69 11.32
C PHE A 71 3.05 6.19 11.12
N GLU A 72 2.89 6.94 12.20
CA GLU A 72 3.04 8.38 12.23
C GLU A 72 4.33 8.80 12.94
N LYS A 73 5.12 9.67 12.30
CA LYS A 73 6.19 10.44 12.94
C LYS A 73 5.86 11.92 12.85
N ALA A 74 6.71 12.79 13.41
CA ALA A 74 6.48 14.22 13.42
C ALA A 74 6.28 14.80 11.99
N ASN A 75 7.25 14.59 11.10
CA ASN A 75 7.27 15.20 9.76
C ASN A 75 6.86 14.25 8.63
N ASP A 76 6.80 12.94 8.90
CA ASP A 76 6.57 11.91 7.90
C ASP A 76 5.61 10.85 8.42
N TYR A 77 4.94 10.16 7.51
CA TYR A 77 4.41 8.82 7.78
C TYR A 77 5.46 7.78 7.40
N ILE A 78 5.49 6.67 8.13
CA ILE A 78 6.31 5.51 7.79
C ILE A 78 5.39 4.39 7.35
N LEU A 79 5.56 3.90 6.14
CA LEU A 79 4.93 2.68 5.67
C LEU A 79 5.96 1.55 5.68
N ILE A 80 5.65 0.47 6.37
CA ILE A 80 6.46 -0.75 6.40
C ILE A 80 5.74 -1.79 5.56
N ASP A 81 6.42 -2.33 4.55
CA ASP A 81 5.88 -3.39 3.70
C ASP A 81 6.26 -4.79 4.22
N CYS A 82 5.58 -5.81 3.68
CA CYS A 82 5.66 -7.20 4.15
C CYS A 82 7.05 -7.87 4.01
N ASP A 83 7.94 -7.30 3.20
CA ASP A 83 9.33 -7.72 3.03
C ASP A 83 10.32 -6.95 3.92
N GLY A 84 9.82 -6.07 4.77
CA GLY A 84 10.62 -5.25 5.68
C GLY A 84 11.21 -3.99 5.06
N ASN A 85 10.84 -3.63 3.83
CA ASN A 85 11.15 -2.31 3.27
C ASN A 85 10.33 -1.22 3.96
N TRP A 86 11.01 -0.12 4.32
CA TRP A 86 10.41 1.03 4.98
C TRP A 86 10.41 2.22 4.04
N TYR A 87 9.26 2.87 3.91
CA TYR A 87 9.06 4.04 3.09
C TYR A 87 8.66 5.22 3.98
N SER A 88 9.36 6.35 3.86
CA SER A 88 8.89 7.62 4.41
C SER A 88 7.99 8.33 3.42
N ILE A 89 6.88 8.86 3.90
CA ILE A 89 5.94 9.68 3.13
C ILE A 89 5.87 11.05 3.80
N ASN A 90 6.39 12.07 3.11
CA ASN A 90 6.50 13.39 3.71
C ASN A 90 5.12 14.05 3.90
N LYS A 91 4.82 14.52 5.12
CA LYS A 91 3.51 15.09 5.46
C LYS A 91 3.17 16.39 4.73
N LYS A 92 4.17 17.11 4.24
CA LYS A 92 3.96 18.40 3.58
C LYS A 92 3.57 18.24 2.11
N ASN A 93 4.23 17.34 1.39
CA ASN A 93 4.12 17.25 -0.07
C ASN A 93 3.79 15.84 -0.59
N GLY A 94 3.69 14.83 0.27
CA GLY A 94 3.38 13.47 -0.14
C GLY A 94 4.52 12.76 -0.89
N ALA A 95 5.74 13.27 -0.87
CA ALA A 95 6.88 12.60 -1.50
C ALA A 95 7.19 11.28 -0.79
N ILE A 96 7.39 10.20 -1.56
CA ILE A 96 7.78 8.88 -1.05
C ILE A 96 9.30 8.73 -1.20
N ASN A 97 9.98 8.30 -0.13
CA ASN A 97 11.38 7.86 -0.19
C ASN A 97 11.51 6.48 0.44
N LEU A 98 12.26 5.58 -0.21
CA LEU A 98 12.70 4.33 0.40
C LEU A 98 13.79 4.64 1.43
N LEU A 99 13.56 4.27 2.68
CA LEU A 99 14.55 4.40 3.75
C LEU A 99 15.53 3.22 3.77
N GLY A 100 15.08 2.05 3.32
CA GLY A 100 15.86 0.82 3.31
C GLY A 100 15.06 -0.37 3.86
N ASN A 101 15.73 -1.52 3.94
CA ASN A 101 15.18 -2.73 4.53
C ASN A 101 15.60 -2.82 6.02
N PHE A 102 14.62 -2.91 6.91
CA PHE A 102 14.84 -2.92 8.36
C PHE A 102 14.12 -4.11 9.01
N PHE A 103 14.41 -5.30 8.50
CA PHE A 103 13.90 -6.54 9.07
C PHE A 103 14.25 -6.69 10.56
N GLY A 104 13.27 -7.05 11.38
CA GLY A 104 13.46 -7.28 12.82
C GLY A 104 13.85 -6.05 13.66
N LYS A 105 13.83 -4.84 13.08
CA LYS A 105 14.10 -3.60 13.84
C LYS A 105 12.88 -3.19 14.67
N LYS A 106 13.13 -2.40 15.73
CA LYS A 106 12.07 -1.79 16.54
C LYS A 106 11.20 -0.90 15.65
N LEU A 107 9.88 -1.10 15.69
CA LEU A 107 8.90 -0.31 14.95
C LEU A 107 8.78 1.12 15.49
N PRO A 108 8.27 2.06 14.67
CA PRO A 108 7.83 3.37 15.18
C PRO A 108 6.68 3.22 16.18
N ASP A 109 6.59 4.11 17.17
CA ASP A 109 5.65 3.96 18.28
C ASP A 109 4.18 4.27 17.87
N ASN A 110 3.94 5.26 17.01
CA ASN A 110 2.58 5.71 16.66
C ASN A 110 2.01 4.93 15.47
N TYR A 111 1.57 3.70 15.69
CA TYR A 111 0.89 2.90 14.67
C TYR A 111 -0.52 3.45 14.36
N LEU A 112 -0.83 3.59 13.07
CA LEU A 112 -2.12 4.12 12.57
C LEU A 112 -3.07 3.02 12.09
N GLY A 113 -2.54 1.98 11.45
CA GLY A 113 -3.33 0.90 10.87
C GLY A 113 -2.59 0.10 9.78
N THR A 114 -3.23 -0.97 9.33
CA THR A 114 -2.69 -1.91 8.33
C THR A 114 -3.55 -1.87 7.07
N PHE A 115 -2.90 -1.79 5.92
CA PHE A 115 -3.50 -2.09 4.62
C PHE A 115 -3.47 -3.61 4.43
N VAL A 116 -4.64 -4.23 4.53
CA VAL A 116 -4.84 -5.68 4.43
C VAL A 116 -5.41 -6.05 3.07
N ILE A 117 -4.86 -7.08 2.45
CA ILE A 117 -5.43 -7.67 1.24
C ILE A 117 -6.56 -8.64 1.63
N ASP A 118 -7.78 -8.31 1.21
CA ASP A 118 -8.97 -9.14 1.39
C ASP A 118 -9.60 -9.46 0.04
N GLY A 119 -9.52 -10.72 -0.37
CA GLY A 119 -9.81 -11.13 -1.74
C GLY A 119 -8.92 -10.39 -2.74
N ASN A 120 -9.57 -9.59 -3.59
CA ASN A 120 -8.94 -8.70 -4.57
C ASN A 120 -8.94 -7.24 -4.13
N LYS A 121 -9.26 -6.93 -2.85
CA LYS A 121 -9.42 -5.58 -2.32
C LYS A 121 -8.40 -5.24 -1.25
N ILE A 122 -8.14 -3.95 -1.08
CA ILE A 122 -7.42 -3.40 0.08
C ILE A 122 -8.43 -2.88 1.09
N ILE A 123 -8.24 -3.25 2.35
CA ILE A 123 -8.99 -2.73 3.49
C ILE A 123 -8.00 -2.14 4.49
N PHE A 124 -8.25 -0.94 5.00
CA PHE A 124 -7.46 -0.40 6.10
C PHE A 124 -8.08 -0.78 7.44
N LYS A 125 -7.32 -1.50 8.26
CA LYS A 125 -7.75 -1.95 9.59
C LYS A 125 -6.93 -1.22 10.66
N LYS A 126 -7.62 -0.49 11.54
CA LYS A 126 -7.02 0.05 12.76
C LYS A 126 -6.97 -1.06 13.80
N GLN A 127 -5.84 -1.74 13.93
CA GLN A 127 -5.63 -2.76 14.96
C GLN A 127 -5.13 -2.11 16.25
N GLN A 128 -5.57 -2.60 17.41
CA GLN A 128 -5.09 -2.07 18.69
C GLN A 128 -3.72 -2.62 19.10
N ASN A 129 -3.38 -3.83 18.65
CA ASN A 129 -2.12 -4.50 18.97
C ASN A 129 -1.48 -5.04 17.69
N LEU A 130 -0.23 -4.65 17.45
CA LEU A 130 0.58 -5.14 16.34
C LEU A 130 1.56 -6.20 16.86
N ASN A 131 1.52 -7.41 16.30
CA ASN A 131 2.59 -8.39 16.55
C ASN A 131 3.66 -8.22 15.47
N LEU A 132 4.92 -8.06 15.89
CA LEU A 132 6.07 -7.95 14.99
C LEU A 132 6.13 -9.11 13.98
N LYS A 133 5.72 -10.30 14.40
CA LYS A 133 5.71 -11.50 13.55
C LYS A 133 4.73 -11.42 12.39
N ASP A 134 3.68 -10.60 12.50
CA ASP A 134 2.66 -10.45 11.46
C ASP A 134 3.13 -9.51 10.34
N ILE A 135 4.14 -8.68 10.60
CA ILE A 135 4.65 -7.67 9.66
C ILE A 135 5.54 -8.30 8.60
N TYR A 136 6.32 -9.27 9.03
CA TYR A 136 7.46 -9.78 8.32
C TYR A 136 7.17 -11.16 7.71
N VAL A 137 6.25 -11.18 6.74
CA VAL A 137 5.79 -12.44 6.12
C VAL A 137 6.81 -12.98 5.11
N PHE A 138 7.62 -12.11 4.48
CA PHE A 138 8.51 -12.49 3.37
C PHE A 138 10.00 -12.23 3.61
N GLY A 139 10.43 -11.96 4.85
CA GLY A 139 11.84 -11.66 5.14
C GLY A 139 12.52 -12.56 6.17
N GLY A 140 11.91 -13.71 6.52
CA GLY A 140 12.48 -14.69 7.42
C GLY A 140 12.96 -15.94 6.68
N GLU A 141 14.27 -15.96 6.40
CA GLU A 141 15.11 -17.02 5.79
C GLU A 141 14.96 -17.27 4.27
#